data_AF-A0A7S0T0N6-F1
#
_entry.id   AF-A0A7S0T0N6-F1
#
_cell.length_a   1.000
_cell.length_b   1.000
_cell.length_c   1.000
_cell.angle_alpha   90.00
_cell.angle_beta   90.00
_cell.angle_gamma   90.00
#
_symmetry.space_group_name_H-M   'P 1'
#
loop_
_entity.id
_entity.type
_entity.pdbx_description
1 polymer ?
#
loop_
_entity_poly.entity_id
_entity_poly.type
_entity_poly.pdbx_seq_one_letter_code
_entity_poly.pdbx_strand_id
1 'polypeptide(L)'
;AAGGGGLGLGMGAGFASLHDPRVFNGLATADRTARGLDGLLPAAVALPDLEVLRAAAALDAAATPMQKYRQLVSLQNTDEATFYSLLQSRTAELLPILYTPNVGDACLQFGTLSPRPPGLYVSLEDRGGVAALVANWPAVDVRVAVLTDGERILGLGDQGVNGMGISAGKSMVYAACGVKPGWLLPIQVDTGTNNPTLLADPLYLGLRRARERGAAYDDLLDELVAAIQARYGPKTIIHWEDFAPRNAFRNLTRFQEKGALTYNDDIQGTAAVTVAGILGSLRIVGGSGGGGASGNLM
;
A
#
# COMPACT_ATOMS: atom_id res chain seq x y z
N ALA A 1 -48.31 -20.71 23.57
CA ALA A 1 -47.14 -19.81 23.58
C ALA A 1 -45.95 -20.57 22.99
N ALA A 2 -45.78 -20.51 21.67
CA ALA A 2 -44.58 -20.99 21.00
C ALA A 2 -43.76 -19.74 20.66
N GLY A 3 -42.76 -19.46 21.50
CA GLY A 3 -41.87 -18.33 21.34
C GLY A 3 -40.93 -18.55 20.17
N GLY A 4 -40.90 -17.56 19.27
CA GLY A 4 -40.00 -17.53 18.13
C GLY A 4 -38.54 -17.48 18.56
N GLY A 5 -37.75 -18.39 17.99
CA GLY A 5 -36.31 -18.24 17.85
C GLY A 5 -36.02 -17.92 16.41
N GLY A 6 -36.07 -16.63 16.05
CA GLY A 6 -35.53 -16.17 14.78
C GLY A 6 -34.05 -16.51 14.76
N LEU A 7 -33.65 -17.41 13.84
CA LEU A 7 -32.27 -17.62 13.47
C LEU A 7 -31.76 -16.29 12.90
N GLY A 8 -31.14 -15.48 13.76
CA GLY A 8 -30.33 -14.36 13.32
C GLY A 8 -29.24 -14.92 12.42
N LEU A 9 -29.35 -14.64 11.12
CA LEU A 9 -28.28 -14.84 10.16
C LEU A 9 -27.14 -13.88 10.51
N GLY A 10 -26.32 -14.28 11.49
CA GLY A 10 -25.04 -13.64 11.79
C GLY A 10 -24.10 -13.87 10.62
N MET A 11 -23.62 -12.78 10.02
CA MET A 11 -22.64 -12.76 8.94
C MET A 11 -21.42 -13.67 9.25
N GLY A 12 -21.29 -14.78 8.51
CA GLY A 12 -20.01 -15.43 8.20
C GLY A 12 -19.31 -16.30 9.27
N ALA A 13 -20.03 -17.10 10.07
CA ALA A 13 -19.39 -18.08 10.95
C ALA A 13 -18.93 -19.35 10.19
N GLY A 14 -17.77 -19.91 10.54
CA GLY A 14 -17.22 -21.15 10.00
C GLY A 14 -16.09 -20.93 8.98
N PHE A 15 -16.16 -21.64 7.85
CA PHE A 15 -15.10 -21.65 6.82
C PHE A 15 -14.76 -20.26 6.27
N ALA A 16 -15.73 -19.33 6.23
CA ALA A 16 -15.49 -17.94 5.82
C ALA A 16 -14.46 -17.23 6.73
N SER A 17 -14.42 -17.56 8.02
CA SER A 17 -13.45 -16.97 8.97
C SER A 17 -12.01 -17.42 8.70
N LEU A 18 -11.78 -18.55 8.01
CA LEU A 18 -10.44 -18.95 7.56
C LEU A 18 -9.91 -18.09 6.41
N HIS A 19 -10.81 -17.41 5.70
CA HIS A 19 -10.48 -16.65 4.49
C HIS A 19 -10.55 -15.14 4.69
N ASP A 20 -10.99 -14.65 5.85
CA ASP A 20 -10.85 -13.24 6.22
C ASP A 20 -9.50 -13.03 6.92
N PRO A 21 -8.52 -12.38 6.26
CA PRO A 21 -7.18 -12.22 6.81
C PRO A 21 -7.10 -11.28 8.02
N ARG A 22 -8.18 -10.55 8.32
CA ARG A 22 -8.29 -9.69 9.52
C ARG A 22 -8.80 -10.46 10.73
N VAL A 23 -9.37 -11.65 10.50
CA VAL A 23 -9.91 -12.54 11.54
C VAL A 23 -8.98 -13.73 11.74
N PHE A 24 -8.50 -14.33 10.66
CA PHE A 24 -7.59 -15.47 10.72
C PHE A 24 -6.21 -15.03 11.21
N ASN A 25 -5.70 -15.74 12.21
CA ASN A 25 -4.37 -15.54 12.80
C ASN A 25 -3.72 -16.91 13.07
N GLY A 26 -3.66 -17.77 12.05
CA GLY A 26 -3.15 -19.14 12.17
C GLY A 26 -3.80 -19.95 13.31
N LEU A 27 -2.98 -20.68 14.06
CA LEU A 27 -3.41 -21.36 15.29
C LEU A 27 -3.54 -20.40 16.49
N ALA A 28 -3.21 -19.12 16.35
CA ALA A 28 -3.49 -18.09 17.34
C ALA A 28 -4.88 -17.45 17.15
N THR A 29 -5.68 -17.88 16.16
CA THR A 29 -7.06 -17.41 15.96
C THR A 29 -7.88 -17.58 17.23
N ALA A 30 -8.35 -16.46 17.78
CA ALA A 30 -9.16 -16.41 19.01
C ALA A 30 -10.59 -16.94 18.79
N ASP A 31 -11.34 -17.17 19.88
CA ASP A 31 -12.75 -17.59 19.94
C ASP A 31 -13.18 -18.58 18.84
N ARG A 32 -12.37 -19.62 18.61
CA ARG A 32 -12.57 -20.58 17.51
C ARG A 32 -13.97 -21.17 17.48
N THR A 33 -14.51 -21.57 18.63
CA THR A 33 -15.87 -22.10 18.75
C THR A 33 -16.93 -21.09 18.32
N ALA A 34 -16.83 -19.84 18.80
CA ALA A 34 -17.78 -18.78 18.41
C ALA A 34 -17.68 -18.43 16.92
N ARG A 35 -16.49 -18.60 16.33
CA ARG A 35 -16.23 -18.43 14.90
C ARG A 35 -16.50 -19.69 14.08
N GLY A 36 -16.94 -20.80 14.68
CA GLY A 36 -17.24 -22.06 13.97
C GLY A 36 -16.01 -22.75 13.38
N LEU A 37 -14.83 -22.57 13.98
CA LEU A 37 -13.54 -23.08 13.50
C LEU A 37 -13.13 -24.43 14.13
N ASP A 38 -13.93 -24.96 15.05
CA ASP A 38 -13.67 -26.26 15.66
C ASP A 38 -13.72 -27.37 14.59
N GLY A 39 -12.67 -28.20 14.53
CA GLY A 39 -12.50 -29.22 13.48
C GLY A 39 -11.95 -28.69 12.14
N LEU A 40 -11.87 -27.37 11.96
CA LEU A 40 -11.26 -26.75 10.78
C LEU A 40 -9.79 -26.34 11.02
N LEU A 41 -9.36 -26.29 12.28
CA LEU A 41 -7.97 -26.03 12.67
C LEU A 41 -7.45 -27.16 13.57
N PRO A 42 -6.14 -27.45 13.53
CA PRO A 42 -5.48 -28.31 14.51
C PRO A 42 -5.83 -27.94 15.96
N ALA A 43 -5.95 -28.95 16.82
CA ALA A 43 -6.40 -28.79 18.20
C ALA A 43 -5.47 -27.92 19.08
N ALA A 44 -4.19 -27.82 18.71
CA ALA A 44 -3.25 -26.97 19.42
C ALA A 44 -3.64 -25.48 19.30
N VAL A 45 -3.62 -24.78 20.44
CA VAL A 45 -3.75 -23.33 20.50
C VAL A 45 -2.35 -22.74 20.56
N ALA A 46 -2.08 -21.73 19.74
CA ALA A 46 -0.81 -21.01 19.72
C ALA A 46 -0.99 -19.58 20.25
N LEU A 47 0.10 -19.00 20.73
CA LEU A 47 0.18 -17.56 20.95
C LEU A 47 0.51 -16.85 19.63
N PRO A 48 0.08 -15.60 19.41
CA PRO A 48 0.40 -14.85 18.19
C PRO A 48 1.90 -14.82 17.85
N ASP A 49 2.77 -14.68 18.86
CA ASP A 49 4.23 -14.67 18.65
C ASP A 49 4.75 -15.96 18.01
N LEU A 50 4.08 -17.10 18.23
CA LEU A 50 4.46 -18.36 17.60
C LEU A 50 4.10 -18.39 16.11
N GLU A 51 3.04 -17.71 15.68
CA GLU A 51 2.73 -17.54 14.26
C GLU A 51 3.77 -16.65 13.58
N VAL A 52 4.23 -15.59 14.26
CA VAL A 52 5.35 -14.76 13.78
C VAL A 52 6.63 -15.58 13.62
N LEU A 53 6.94 -16.47 14.58
CA LEU A 53 8.08 -17.39 14.47
C LEU A 53 7.95 -18.37 13.30
N ARG A 54 6.75 -18.91 13.05
CA ARG A 54 6.51 -19.80 11.89
C ARG A 54 6.65 -19.05 10.58
N ALA A 55 6.09 -17.86 10.49
CA ALA A 55 6.21 -17.01 9.31
C ALA A 55 7.67 -16.63 9.03
N ALA A 56 8.43 -16.27 10.07
CA ALA A 56 9.87 -16.02 9.97
C ALA A 56 10.64 -17.25 9.46
N ALA A 57 10.39 -18.44 10.02
CA ALA A 57 11.04 -19.67 9.59
C ALA A 57 10.73 -20.04 8.13
N ALA A 58 9.47 -19.86 7.69
CA ALA A 58 9.09 -20.06 6.29
C ALA A 58 9.83 -19.10 5.35
N LEU A 59 9.96 -17.84 5.78
CA LEU A 59 10.66 -16.80 5.03
C LEU A 59 12.17 -17.08 4.94
N ASP A 60 12.79 -17.52 6.03
CA ASP A 60 14.22 -17.86 6.07
C ASP A 60 14.54 -19.07 5.18
N ALA A 61 13.56 -19.95 4.93
CA ALA A 61 13.69 -21.08 4.01
C ALA A 61 13.56 -20.70 2.52
N ALA A 62 13.09 -19.48 2.20
CA ALA A 62 12.98 -19.02 0.81
C ALA A 62 14.36 -18.67 0.23
N ALA A 63 14.67 -19.20 -0.95
CA ALA A 63 15.98 -19.09 -1.56
C ALA A 63 16.22 -17.75 -2.26
N THR A 64 15.16 -17.08 -2.75
CA THR A 64 15.29 -15.83 -3.52
C THR A 64 14.46 -14.68 -2.93
N PRO A 65 14.86 -13.41 -3.17
CA PRO A 65 14.06 -12.25 -2.75
C PRO A 65 12.62 -12.28 -3.27
N MET A 66 12.42 -12.74 -4.51
CA MET A 66 11.07 -12.84 -5.09
C MET A 66 10.24 -13.97 -4.45
N GLN A 67 10.87 -15.08 -4.02
CA GLN A 67 10.17 -16.09 -3.22
C GLN A 67 9.77 -15.53 -1.86
N LYS A 68 10.66 -14.77 -1.20
CA LYS A 68 10.34 -14.06 0.04
C LYS A 68 9.19 -13.09 -0.14
N TYR A 69 9.20 -12.29 -1.22
CA TYR A 69 8.11 -11.39 -1.57
C TYR A 69 6.77 -12.11 -1.72
N ARG A 70 6.72 -13.19 -2.51
CA ARG A 70 5.50 -13.99 -2.71
C ARG A 70 4.97 -14.56 -1.39
N GLN A 71 5.85 -15.05 -0.53
CA GLN A 71 5.45 -15.54 0.80
C GLN A 71 4.87 -14.42 1.67
N LEU A 72 5.49 -13.25 1.69
CA LEU A 72 5.01 -12.10 2.46
C LEU A 72 3.67 -11.57 1.95
N VAL A 73 3.49 -11.46 0.63
CA VAL A 73 2.20 -11.08 0.03
C VAL A 73 1.12 -12.13 0.30
N SER A 74 1.48 -13.42 0.23
CA SER A 74 0.56 -14.50 0.61
C SER A 74 0.15 -14.36 2.07
N LEU A 75 1.12 -14.13 2.97
CA LEU A 75 0.86 -13.96 4.40
C LEU A 75 -0.06 -12.76 4.66
N GLN A 76 0.21 -11.61 4.04
CA GLN A 76 -0.65 -10.42 4.13
C GLN A 76 -2.10 -10.73 3.71
N ASN A 77 -2.28 -11.55 2.66
CA ASN A 77 -3.59 -11.92 2.14
C ASN A 77 -4.32 -13.01 2.93
N THR A 78 -3.65 -13.64 3.90
CA THR A 78 -4.23 -14.73 4.70
C THR A 78 -4.26 -14.43 6.19
N ASP A 79 -3.32 -13.67 6.72
CA ASP A 79 -3.13 -13.35 8.14
C ASP A 79 -2.43 -11.99 8.28
N GLU A 80 -3.23 -10.92 8.30
CA GLU A 80 -2.73 -9.56 8.40
C GLU A 80 -2.02 -9.32 9.73
N ALA A 81 -2.51 -9.90 10.82
CA ALA A 81 -1.94 -9.70 12.15
C ALA A 81 -0.49 -10.19 12.20
N THR A 82 -0.26 -11.44 11.78
CA THR A 82 1.10 -12.01 11.73
C THR A 82 1.97 -11.27 10.72
N PHE A 83 1.44 -10.89 9.55
CA PHE A 83 2.19 -10.11 8.56
C PHE A 83 2.74 -8.81 9.13
N TYR A 84 1.88 -7.98 9.73
CA TYR A 84 2.29 -6.67 10.23
C TYR A 84 3.17 -6.77 11.49
N SER A 85 2.95 -7.75 12.36
CA SER A 85 3.85 -8.04 13.49
C SER A 85 5.25 -8.48 13.02
N LEU A 86 5.32 -9.33 12.00
CA LEU A 86 6.60 -9.73 11.40
C LEU A 86 7.29 -8.55 10.73
N LEU A 87 6.54 -7.74 9.96
CA LEU A 87 7.07 -6.54 9.30
C LEU A 87 7.71 -5.57 10.30
N GLN A 88 7.02 -5.28 11.41
CA GLN A 88 7.52 -4.34 12.43
C GLN A 88 8.74 -4.90 13.20
N SER A 89 8.77 -6.20 13.47
CA SER A 89 9.89 -6.83 14.20
C SER A 89 11.16 -7.00 13.36
N ARG A 90 11.04 -7.06 12.02
CA ARG A 90 12.17 -7.23 11.08
C ARG A 90 12.22 -6.13 10.00
N THR A 91 11.79 -4.90 10.31
CA THR A 91 11.63 -3.79 9.35
C THR A 91 12.85 -3.60 8.43
N ALA A 92 14.06 -3.52 9.00
CA ALA A 92 15.28 -3.27 8.23
C ALA A 92 15.60 -4.37 7.21
N GLU A 93 15.21 -5.62 7.50
CA GLU A 93 15.41 -6.78 6.62
C GLU A 93 14.30 -6.88 5.57
N LEU A 94 13.05 -6.59 5.95
CA LEU A 94 11.88 -6.87 5.11
C LEU A 94 11.51 -5.73 4.16
N LEU A 95 11.83 -4.47 4.50
CA LEU A 95 11.56 -3.35 3.59
C LEU A 95 12.27 -3.49 2.23
N PRO A 96 13.55 -3.90 2.14
CA PRO A 96 14.20 -4.15 0.85
C PRO A 96 13.58 -5.27 0.01
N ILE A 97 12.85 -6.19 0.66
CA ILE A 97 12.10 -7.26 -0.01
C ILE A 97 10.75 -6.75 -0.51
N LEU A 98 10.01 -6.01 0.30
CA LEU A 98 8.64 -5.55 0.01
C LEU A 98 8.56 -4.27 -0.82
N TYR A 99 9.57 -3.41 -0.69
CA TYR A 99 9.66 -2.12 -1.37
C TYR A 99 10.91 -2.09 -2.27
N THR A 100 11.66 -1.00 -2.28
CA THR A 100 12.82 -0.86 -3.17
C THR A 100 14.01 -1.72 -2.72
N PRO A 101 14.70 -2.42 -3.64
CA PRO A 101 14.50 -2.42 -5.10
C PRO A 101 13.51 -3.49 -5.62
N ASN A 102 13.20 -4.52 -4.83
CA ASN A 102 12.51 -5.73 -5.31
C ASN A 102 11.05 -5.51 -5.76
N VAL A 103 10.39 -4.43 -5.29
CA VAL A 103 9.05 -4.03 -5.75
C VAL A 103 9.02 -3.69 -7.24
N GLY A 104 10.14 -3.24 -7.82
CA GLY A 104 10.25 -3.03 -9.26
C GLY A 104 10.06 -4.33 -10.04
N ASP A 105 10.74 -5.41 -9.62
CA ASP A 105 10.59 -6.74 -10.22
C ASP A 105 9.18 -7.29 -10.02
N ALA A 106 8.54 -6.97 -8.88
CA ALA A 106 7.15 -7.31 -8.62
C ALA A 106 6.20 -6.60 -9.59
N CYS A 107 6.42 -5.31 -9.90
CA CYS A 107 5.64 -4.58 -10.89
C CYS A 107 5.81 -5.19 -12.30
N LEU A 108 7.03 -5.58 -12.69
CA LEU A 108 7.26 -6.24 -13.98
C LEU A 108 6.52 -7.58 -14.10
N GLN A 109 6.40 -8.32 -13.00
CA GLN A 109 5.74 -9.63 -12.95
C GLN A 109 4.26 -9.54 -12.53
N PHE A 110 3.69 -8.35 -12.35
CA PHE A 110 2.44 -8.13 -11.62
C PHE A 110 1.26 -8.98 -12.12
N GLY A 111 1.09 -9.08 -13.44
CA GLY A 111 0.04 -9.90 -14.07
C GLY A 111 0.06 -11.39 -13.72
N THR A 112 1.18 -11.89 -13.19
CA THR A 112 1.36 -13.29 -12.76
C THR A 112 1.64 -13.45 -11.27
N LEU A 113 1.81 -12.34 -10.53
CA LEU A 113 2.44 -12.36 -9.21
C LEU A 113 1.45 -12.69 -8.08
N SER A 114 0.23 -12.17 -8.14
CA SER A 114 -0.78 -12.43 -7.13
C SER A 114 -2.16 -12.61 -7.75
N PRO A 115 -2.86 -13.72 -7.44
CA PRO A 115 -4.27 -13.89 -7.83
C PRO A 115 -5.21 -12.97 -7.06
N ARG A 116 -4.74 -12.38 -5.94
CA ARG A 116 -5.46 -11.37 -5.15
C ARG A 116 -4.63 -10.09 -5.14
N PRO A 117 -4.78 -9.23 -6.14
CA PRO A 117 -4.00 -8.02 -6.23
C PRO A 117 -4.51 -7.03 -5.15
N PRO A 118 -3.62 -6.29 -4.45
CA PRO A 118 -4.00 -5.44 -3.33
C PRO A 118 -4.67 -4.15 -3.81
N GLY A 119 -5.30 -3.43 -2.87
CA GLY A 119 -5.71 -2.02 -3.06
C GLY A 119 -6.99 -1.80 -3.86
N LEU A 120 -7.27 -0.52 -4.12
CA LEU A 120 -8.40 -0.04 -4.89
C LEU A 120 -7.96 0.35 -6.31
N TYR A 121 -8.66 -0.11 -7.33
CA TYR A 121 -8.41 0.24 -8.72
C TYR A 121 -9.49 1.20 -9.19
N VAL A 122 -9.08 2.31 -9.80
CA VAL A 122 -9.97 3.33 -10.32
C VAL A 122 -9.52 3.67 -11.73
N SER A 123 -10.34 3.34 -12.72
CA SER A 123 -10.02 3.53 -14.13
C SER A 123 -10.77 4.71 -14.74
N LEU A 124 -10.36 5.14 -15.93
CA LEU A 124 -11.11 6.12 -16.73
C LEU A 124 -12.54 5.69 -17.08
N GLU A 125 -12.85 4.39 -17.03
CA GLU A 125 -14.19 3.85 -17.30
C GLU A 125 -15.13 4.01 -16.10
N ASP A 126 -14.57 4.32 -14.93
CA ASP A 126 -15.32 4.47 -13.68
C ASP A 126 -15.78 5.91 -13.40
N ARG A 127 -15.49 6.85 -14.30
CA ARG A 127 -15.89 8.25 -14.15
C ARG A 127 -17.40 8.39 -13.95
N GLY A 128 -17.79 9.17 -12.96
CA GLY A 128 -19.17 9.33 -12.49
C GLY A 128 -19.62 8.28 -11.47
N GLY A 129 -18.80 7.25 -11.20
CA GLY A 129 -19.09 6.15 -10.27
C GLY A 129 -18.03 5.95 -9.19
N VAL A 130 -17.03 6.84 -9.07
CA VAL A 130 -15.85 6.61 -8.20
C VAL A 130 -16.25 6.53 -6.72
N ALA A 131 -17.27 7.27 -6.30
CA ALA A 131 -17.78 7.20 -4.92
C ALA A 131 -18.23 5.79 -4.51
N ALA A 132 -18.83 5.03 -5.43
CA ALA A 132 -19.24 3.65 -5.17
C ALA A 132 -18.03 2.72 -5.04
N LEU A 133 -16.99 2.92 -5.85
CA LEU A 133 -15.73 2.17 -5.74
C LEU A 133 -15.04 2.44 -4.41
N VAL A 134 -14.93 3.72 -4.03
CA VAL A 134 -14.36 4.12 -2.75
C VAL A 134 -15.16 3.50 -1.61
N ALA A 135 -16.50 3.40 -1.71
CA ALA A 135 -17.40 2.78 -0.73
C ALA A 135 -17.18 1.26 -0.55
N ASN A 136 -16.65 0.56 -1.55
CA ASN A 136 -16.35 -0.87 -1.46
C ASN A 136 -15.12 -1.18 -0.59
N TRP A 137 -14.25 -0.18 -0.34
CA TRP A 137 -13.10 -0.39 0.54
C TRP A 137 -13.57 -0.72 1.97
N PRO A 138 -13.04 -1.79 2.60
CA PRO A 138 -13.62 -2.31 3.83
C PRO A 138 -13.24 -1.50 5.08
N ALA A 139 -12.14 -0.74 5.03
CA ALA A 139 -11.75 0.10 6.15
C ALA A 139 -12.67 1.33 6.27
N VAL A 140 -13.02 1.69 7.50
CA VAL A 140 -13.94 2.81 7.78
C VAL A 140 -13.24 4.09 8.24
N ASP A 141 -11.96 4.02 8.64
CA ASP A 141 -11.16 5.14 9.17
C ASP A 141 -9.84 5.27 8.38
N VAL A 142 -9.93 5.50 7.07
CA VAL A 142 -8.75 5.74 6.23
C VAL A 142 -8.20 7.14 6.48
N ARG A 143 -6.90 7.23 6.77
CA ARG A 143 -6.19 8.49 7.05
C ARG A 143 -5.11 8.83 6.04
N VAL A 144 -4.61 7.85 5.30
CA VAL A 144 -3.64 8.05 4.23
C VAL A 144 -4.06 7.23 3.02
N ALA A 145 -4.32 7.93 1.91
CA ALA A 145 -4.52 7.32 0.60
C ALA A 145 -3.24 7.52 -0.22
N VAL A 146 -2.61 6.42 -0.66
CA VAL A 146 -1.43 6.46 -1.52
C VAL A 146 -1.87 6.17 -2.94
N LEU A 147 -1.68 7.12 -3.85
CA LEU A 147 -2.13 7.05 -5.23
C LEU A 147 -0.90 6.94 -6.13
N THR A 148 -1.01 6.14 -7.18
CA THR A 148 -0.10 6.15 -8.34
C THR A 148 -0.89 5.93 -9.63
N ASP A 149 -0.45 6.51 -10.74
CA ASP A 149 -0.95 6.20 -12.08
C ASP A 149 -0.04 5.22 -12.85
N GLY A 150 1.05 4.79 -12.22
CA GLY A 150 2.01 3.86 -12.80
C GLY A 150 2.86 4.42 -13.95
N GLU A 151 2.85 5.73 -14.21
CA GLU A 151 3.51 6.30 -15.39
C GLU A 151 5.03 6.37 -15.26
N ARG A 152 5.55 6.49 -14.04
CA ARG A 152 6.99 6.61 -13.79
C ARG A 152 7.39 5.79 -12.57
N ILE A 153 7.24 4.47 -12.69
CA ILE A 153 7.64 3.54 -11.63
C ILE A 153 9.16 3.53 -11.51
N LEU A 154 9.70 4.16 -10.46
CA LEU A 154 11.13 4.21 -10.17
C LEU A 154 11.97 4.55 -11.43
N GLY A 155 12.89 3.66 -11.82
CA GLY A 155 13.66 3.70 -13.07
C GLY A 155 13.10 2.82 -14.19
N LEU A 156 11.94 2.20 -14.00
CA LEU A 156 11.30 1.27 -14.94
C LEU A 156 10.34 1.95 -15.93
N GLY A 157 10.02 3.22 -15.70
CA GLY A 157 9.12 4.00 -16.55
C GLY A 157 7.66 3.57 -16.41
N ASP A 158 6.94 3.60 -17.53
CA ASP A 158 5.50 3.36 -17.56
C ASP A 158 5.17 1.86 -17.38
N GLN A 159 4.53 1.53 -16.27
CA GLN A 159 4.06 0.18 -15.96
C GLN A 159 2.51 0.08 -15.90
N GLY A 160 1.81 1.18 -16.19
CA GLY A 160 0.34 1.24 -16.14
C GLY A 160 -0.22 0.69 -14.82
N VAL A 161 -1.27 -0.13 -14.88
CA VAL A 161 -1.89 -0.75 -13.69
C VAL A 161 -0.92 -1.62 -12.85
N ASN A 162 0.16 -2.13 -13.44
CA ASN A 162 1.14 -2.94 -12.71
C ASN A 162 1.88 -2.11 -11.64
N GLY A 163 1.76 -0.78 -11.70
CA GLY A 163 2.25 0.14 -10.67
C GLY A 163 1.62 -0.02 -9.29
N MET A 164 0.54 -0.81 -9.13
CA MET A 164 -0.12 -0.98 -7.81
C MET A 164 0.86 -1.45 -6.73
N GLY A 165 1.88 -2.23 -7.13
CA GLY A 165 2.94 -2.66 -6.21
C GLY A 165 3.59 -1.50 -5.45
N ILE A 166 3.65 -0.30 -6.05
CA ILE A 166 4.22 0.89 -5.44
C ILE A 166 3.31 1.48 -4.36
N SER A 167 2.04 1.74 -4.64
CA SER A 167 1.13 2.31 -3.66
C SER A 167 0.88 1.34 -2.49
N ALA A 168 0.77 0.04 -2.79
CA ALA A 168 0.74 -1.02 -1.79
C ALA A 168 2.05 -1.08 -0.97
N GLY A 169 3.20 -1.03 -1.64
CA GLY A 169 4.53 -0.98 -1.03
C GLY A 169 4.73 0.19 -0.07
N LYS A 170 4.37 1.40 -0.49
CA LYS A 170 4.39 2.60 0.37
C LYS A 170 3.47 2.47 1.58
N SER A 171 2.30 1.87 1.40
CA SER A 171 1.40 1.58 2.52
C SER A 171 2.08 0.65 3.54
N MET A 172 2.82 -0.36 3.07
CA MET A 172 3.63 -1.22 3.95
C MET A 172 4.76 -0.46 4.65
N VAL A 173 5.42 0.49 3.98
CA VAL A 173 6.43 1.37 4.60
C VAL A 173 5.81 2.18 5.75
N TYR A 174 4.65 2.78 5.54
CA TYR A 174 3.92 3.46 6.63
C TYR A 174 3.61 2.53 7.80
N ALA A 175 3.14 1.31 7.51
CA ALA A 175 2.82 0.33 8.54
C ALA A 175 4.07 -0.10 9.34
N ALA A 176 5.21 -0.26 8.65
CA ALA A 176 6.49 -0.54 9.27
C ALA A 176 6.96 0.60 10.18
N CYS A 177 6.58 1.84 9.87
CA CYS A 177 6.80 3.03 10.70
C CYS A 177 5.75 3.24 11.81
N GLY A 178 4.84 2.28 12.03
CA GLY A 178 3.86 2.30 13.12
C GLY A 178 2.50 2.92 12.79
N VAL A 179 2.25 3.26 11.52
CA VAL A 179 0.89 3.65 11.08
C VAL A 179 -0.01 2.42 11.07
N LYS A 180 -1.25 2.55 11.55
CA LYS A 180 -2.18 1.41 11.58
C LYS A 180 -2.53 0.95 10.15
N PRO A 181 -2.48 -0.36 9.84
CA PRO A 181 -2.88 -0.89 8.54
C PRO A 181 -4.26 -0.45 8.07
N GLY A 182 -5.26 -0.46 8.97
CA GLY A 182 -6.62 -0.02 8.67
C GLY A 182 -6.77 1.47 8.35
N TRP A 183 -5.71 2.28 8.49
CA TRP A 183 -5.69 3.70 8.09
C TRP A 183 -5.17 3.91 6.67
N LEU A 184 -4.68 2.86 6.02
CA LEU A 184 -3.99 2.94 4.74
C LEU A 184 -4.91 2.49 3.60
N LEU A 185 -4.88 3.24 2.50
CA LEU A 185 -5.61 2.93 1.28
C LEU A 185 -4.66 3.06 0.08
N PRO A 186 -4.09 1.96 -0.43
CA PRO A 186 -3.34 1.96 -1.68
C PRO A 186 -4.30 2.01 -2.87
N ILE A 187 -4.02 2.90 -3.82
CA ILE A 187 -4.87 3.15 -4.99
C ILE A 187 -4.02 3.14 -6.25
N GLN A 188 -4.52 2.47 -7.28
CA GLN A 188 -4.01 2.52 -8.65
C GLN A 188 -5.02 3.26 -9.53
N VAL A 189 -4.57 4.34 -10.16
CA VAL A 189 -5.35 5.08 -11.14
C VAL A 189 -4.99 4.57 -12.54
N ASP A 190 -5.91 3.89 -13.21
CA ASP A 190 -5.68 3.34 -14.55
C ASP A 190 -6.23 4.28 -15.63
N THR A 191 -5.31 4.97 -16.31
CA THR A 191 -5.64 5.87 -17.43
C THR A 191 -5.18 5.29 -18.78
N GLY A 192 -4.82 4.01 -18.81
CA GLY A 192 -4.08 3.37 -19.90
C GLY A 192 -2.57 3.34 -19.64
N THR A 193 -1.82 2.85 -20.62
CA THR A 193 -0.35 2.83 -20.61
C THR A 193 0.20 3.11 -22.00
N ASN A 194 1.32 3.82 -22.08
CA ASN A 194 2.06 4.02 -23.32
C ASN A 194 3.17 2.98 -23.52
N ASN A 195 3.26 1.97 -22.64
CA ASN A 195 4.23 0.90 -22.75
C ASN A 195 3.76 -0.14 -23.79
N PRO A 196 4.41 -0.23 -24.98
CA PRO A 196 3.95 -1.14 -26.04
C PRO A 196 4.10 -2.62 -25.65
N THR A 197 5.05 -2.94 -24.78
CA THR A 197 5.23 -4.32 -24.27
C THR A 197 4.01 -4.74 -23.46
N LEU A 198 3.51 -3.88 -22.57
CA LEU A 198 2.31 -4.16 -21.77
C LEU A 198 1.04 -4.19 -22.63
N LEU A 199 0.92 -3.29 -23.61
CA LEU A 199 -0.21 -3.29 -24.54
C LEU A 199 -0.29 -4.60 -25.34
N ALA A 200 0.85 -5.18 -25.70
CA ALA A 200 0.95 -6.44 -26.43
C ALA A 200 0.88 -7.70 -25.54
N ASP A 201 1.16 -7.58 -24.24
CA ASP A 201 1.21 -8.71 -23.31
C ASP A 201 -0.21 -9.20 -22.99
N PRO A 202 -0.60 -10.45 -23.33
CA PRO A 202 -1.93 -10.99 -23.03
C PRO A 202 -2.24 -11.09 -21.53
N LEU A 203 -1.23 -11.05 -20.65
CA LEU A 203 -1.38 -11.11 -19.20
C LEU A 203 -1.50 -9.73 -18.54
N TYR A 204 -1.39 -8.64 -19.32
CA TYR A 204 -1.62 -7.30 -18.81
C TYR A 204 -3.07 -7.13 -18.32
N LEU A 205 -3.19 -6.63 -17.09
CA LEU A 205 -4.46 -6.51 -16.36
C LEU A 205 -5.16 -5.16 -16.58
N GLY A 206 -4.48 -4.17 -17.15
CA GLY A 206 -4.97 -2.80 -17.26
C GLY A 206 -5.66 -2.50 -18.57
N LEU A 207 -6.12 -1.26 -18.70
CA LEU A 207 -6.72 -0.74 -19.92
C LEU A 207 -5.73 -0.79 -21.09
N ARG A 208 -6.07 -1.55 -22.14
CA ARG A 208 -5.24 -1.72 -23.35
C ARG A 208 -5.39 -0.56 -24.32
N ARG A 209 -5.07 0.64 -23.85
CA ARG A 209 -5.05 1.87 -24.64
C ARG A 209 -3.94 2.81 -24.16
N ALA A 210 -3.55 3.72 -25.03
CA ALA A 210 -2.65 4.82 -24.68
C ALA A 210 -3.23 5.67 -23.54
N ARG A 211 -2.35 6.34 -22.80
CA ARG A 211 -2.73 7.16 -21.66
C ARG A 211 -3.59 8.36 -22.05
N GLU A 212 -4.68 8.60 -21.32
CA GLU A 212 -5.42 9.86 -21.37
C GLU A 212 -4.62 11.00 -20.74
N ARG A 213 -4.71 12.20 -21.34
CA ARG A 213 -3.89 13.37 -20.97
C ARG A 213 -4.69 14.65 -20.75
N GLY A 214 -5.94 14.69 -21.22
CA GLY A 214 -6.80 15.86 -21.22
C GLY A 214 -7.70 15.94 -20.00
N ALA A 215 -8.82 16.66 -20.16
CA ALA A 215 -9.80 16.92 -19.10
C ALA A 215 -10.29 15.62 -18.43
N ALA A 216 -10.46 14.53 -19.18
CA ALA A 216 -10.91 13.26 -18.63
C ALA A 216 -9.98 12.68 -17.55
N TYR A 217 -8.66 12.88 -17.68
CA TYR A 217 -7.69 12.51 -16.64
C TYR A 217 -7.89 13.39 -15.40
N ASP A 218 -8.04 14.70 -15.61
CA ASP A 218 -8.17 15.67 -14.53
C ASP A 218 -9.47 15.48 -13.74
N ASP A 219 -10.57 15.24 -14.43
CA ASP A 219 -11.89 14.98 -13.88
C ASP A 219 -11.90 13.71 -13.02
N LEU A 220 -11.25 12.64 -13.49
CA LEU A 220 -11.15 11.39 -12.73
C LEU A 220 -10.41 11.60 -11.40
N LEU A 221 -9.29 12.31 -11.39
CA LEU A 221 -8.56 12.60 -10.17
C LEU A 221 -9.34 13.52 -9.23
N ASP A 222 -10.05 14.50 -9.76
CA ASP A 222 -10.91 15.38 -8.96
C ASP A 222 -12.03 14.60 -8.29
N GLU A 223 -12.72 13.74 -9.05
CA GLU A 223 -13.76 12.86 -8.53
C GLU A 223 -13.21 11.90 -7.46
N LEU A 224 -12.05 11.30 -7.70
CA LEU A 224 -11.41 10.38 -6.76
C LEU A 224 -11.05 11.06 -5.44
N VAL A 225 -10.35 12.19 -5.48
CA VAL A 225 -9.97 12.91 -4.25
C VAL A 225 -11.21 13.38 -3.50
N ALA A 226 -12.21 13.90 -4.20
CA ALA A 226 -13.47 14.30 -3.59
C ALA A 226 -14.20 13.11 -2.94
N ALA A 227 -14.26 11.95 -3.59
CA ALA A 227 -14.88 10.74 -3.06
C ALA A 227 -14.17 10.23 -1.80
N ILE A 228 -12.83 10.24 -1.78
CA ILE A 228 -12.02 9.85 -0.61
C ILE A 228 -12.32 10.80 0.56
N GLN A 229 -12.26 12.12 0.33
CA GLN A 229 -12.47 13.11 1.38
C GLN A 229 -13.93 13.17 1.86
N ALA A 230 -14.90 12.92 0.98
CA ALA A 230 -16.30 12.80 1.35
C ALA A 230 -16.53 11.60 2.26
N ARG A 231 -15.89 10.46 1.99
CA ARG A 231 -16.03 9.24 2.79
C ARG A 231 -15.29 9.32 4.13
N TYR A 232 -14.03 9.76 4.12
CA TYR A 232 -13.12 9.63 5.26
C TYR A 232 -12.77 10.97 5.95
N GLY A 233 -13.17 12.09 5.34
CA GLY A 233 -12.99 13.43 5.86
C GLY A 233 -11.90 14.24 5.15
N PRO A 234 -11.92 15.59 5.28
CA PRO A 234 -10.97 16.48 4.60
C PRO A 234 -9.53 16.37 5.10
N LYS A 235 -9.33 15.68 6.24
CA LYS A 235 -8.00 15.44 6.84
C LYS A 235 -7.36 14.13 6.39
N THR A 236 -7.97 13.38 5.48
CA THR A 236 -7.31 12.22 4.86
C THR A 236 -6.17 12.72 3.97
N ILE A 237 -4.96 12.23 4.23
CA ILE A 237 -3.75 12.59 3.50
C ILE A 237 -3.81 11.95 2.11
N ILE A 238 -3.70 12.75 1.07
CA ILE A 238 -3.53 12.29 -0.31
C ILE A 238 -2.04 12.30 -0.65
N HIS A 239 -1.44 11.12 -0.73
CA HIS A 239 -0.05 10.92 -1.05
C HIS A 239 0.09 10.50 -2.52
N TRP A 240 0.77 11.32 -3.33
CA TRP A 240 1.08 11.01 -4.73
C TRP A 240 2.44 10.33 -4.85
N GLU A 241 2.51 9.19 -5.54
CA GLU A 241 3.73 8.41 -5.75
C GLU A 241 3.90 8.01 -7.22
N ASP A 242 5.12 8.12 -7.74
CA ASP A 242 5.54 7.58 -9.05
C ASP A 242 4.70 8.06 -10.26
N PHE A 243 4.18 9.29 -10.17
CA PHE A 243 3.60 10.00 -11.31
C PHE A 243 4.71 10.55 -12.22
N ALA A 244 4.44 10.66 -13.53
CA ALA A 244 5.37 11.34 -14.43
C ALA A 244 5.59 12.80 -14.00
N PRO A 245 6.81 13.37 -14.16
CA PRO A 245 7.18 14.62 -13.47
C PRO A 245 6.22 15.78 -13.75
N ARG A 246 5.79 15.94 -15.00
CA ARG A 246 4.81 16.97 -15.39
C ARG A 246 3.50 16.84 -14.61
N ASN A 247 2.97 15.62 -14.48
CA ASN A 247 1.73 15.35 -13.74
C ASN A 247 1.96 15.43 -12.23
N ALA A 248 3.09 14.94 -11.72
CA ALA A 248 3.42 14.99 -10.30
C ALA A 248 3.39 16.43 -9.76
N PHE A 249 4.13 17.35 -10.39
CA PHE A 249 4.13 18.77 -9.99
C PHE A 249 2.75 19.42 -10.16
N ARG A 250 2.10 19.20 -11.31
CA ARG A 250 0.79 19.79 -11.60
C ARG A 250 -0.28 19.35 -10.60
N ASN A 251 -0.37 18.05 -10.32
CA ASN A 251 -1.37 17.49 -9.41
C ASN A 251 -1.10 17.99 -7.98
N LEU A 252 0.16 17.98 -7.54
CA LEU A 252 0.54 18.50 -6.22
C LEU A 252 0.06 19.94 -6.03
N THR A 253 0.42 20.85 -6.95
CA THR A 253 0.02 22.25 -6.87
C THR A 253 -1.50 22.41 -6.92
N ARG A 254 -2.17 21.75 -7.89
CA ARG A 254 -3.63 21.86 -8.05
C ARG A 254 -4.39 21.43 -6.81
N PHE A 255 -4.01 20.31 -6.19
CA PHE A 255 -4.74 19.80 -5.02
C PHE A 255 -4.37 20.55 -3.73
N GLN A 256 -3.17 21.11 -3.62
CA GLN A 256 -2.83 22.06 -2.55
C GLN A 256 -3.66 23.35 -2.64
N GLU A 257 -3.79 23.93 -3.83
CA GLU A 257 -4.62 25.13 -4.08
C GLU A 257 -6.10 24.88 -3.79
N LYS A 258 -6.59 23.67 -4.08
CA LYS A 258 -7.95 23.22 -3.72
C LYS A 258 -8.14 22.95 -2.22
N GLY A 259 -7.08 23.07 -1.40
CA GLY A 259 -7.14 22.88 0.05
C GLY A 259 -7.10 21.43 0.52
N ALA A 260 -6.73 20.47 -0.35
CA ALA A 260 -6.56 19.09 0.06
C ALA A 260 -5.31 18.93 0.94
N LEU A 261 -5.40 18.11 1.99
CA LEU A 261 -4.21 17.69 2.74
C LEU A 261 -3.41 16.70 1.89
N THR A 262 -2.38 17.18 1.21
CA THR A 262 -1.70 16.40 0.18
C THR A 262 -0.22 16.67 0.09
N TYR A 263 0.54 15.65 -0.33
CA TYR A 263 1.97 15.75 -0.59
C TYR A 263 2.41 14.72 -1.63
N ASN A 264 3.59 14.92 -2.23
CA ASN A 264 4.23 13.96 -3.13
C ASN A 264 5.63 13.62 -2.59
N ASP A 265 5.93 12.33 -2.41
CA ASP A 265 7.21 11.90 -1.80
C ASP A 265 8.40 12.06 -2.76
N ASP A 266 8.19 11.84 -4.06
CA ASP A 266 9.23 12.03 -5.09
C ASP A 266 9.76 13.46 -5.13
N ILE A 267 8.89 14.44 -4.86
CA ILE A 267 9.21 15.87 -4.84
C ILE A 267 9.63 16.29 -3.44
N GLN A 268 8.70 16.20 -2.48
CA GLN A 268 8.87 16.80 -1.16
C GLN A 268 9.63 15.88 -0.19
N GLY A 269 9.36 14.57 -0.24
CA GLY A 269 10.07 13.58 0.58
C GLY A 269 11.55 13.47 0.22
N THR A 270 11.85 13.38 -1.06
CA THR A 270 13.24 13.36 -1.58
C THR A 270 14.00 14.64 -1.21
N ALA A 271 13.36 15.80 -1.32
CA ALA A 271 13.97 17.07 -0.89
C ALA A 271 14.23 17.07 0.63
N ALA A 272 13.26 16.62 1.44
CA ALA A 272 13.38 16.57 2.88
C ALA A 272 14.53 15.66 3.35
N VAL A 273 14.63 14.44 2.83
CA VAL A 273 15.71 13.51 3.21
C VAL A 273 17.08 13.99 2.73
N THR A 274 17.14 14.65 1.56
CA THR A 274 18.37 15.24 1.04
C THR A 274 18.88 16.37 1.95
N VAL A 275 17.99 17.30 2.31
CA VAL A 275 18.32 18.38 3.26
C VAL A 275 18.73 17.82 4.62
N ALA A 276 18.04 16.80 5.12
CA ALA A 276 18.42 16.14 6.37
C ALA A 276 19.82 15.52 6.30
N GLY A 277 20.18 14.89 5.18
CA GLY A 277 21.52 14.35 4.94
C GLY A 277 22.60 15.42 4.92
N ILE A 278 22.33 16.57 4.28
CA ILE A 278 23.24 17.73 4.28
C ILE A 278 23.44 18.26 5.71
N LEU A 279 22.34 18.50 6.45
CA LEU A 279 22.40 18.99 7.83
C LEU A 279 23.13 18.01 8.75
N GLY A 280 22.91 16.70 8.58
CA GLY A 280 23.64 15.65 9.28
C GLY A 280 25.14 15.69 8.98
N SER A 281 25.50 15.85 7.71
CA SER A 281 26.90 15.97 7.28
C SER A 281 27.59 17.21 7.84
N LEU A 282 26.90 18.36 7.85
CA LEU A 282 27.40 19.62 8.41
C LEU A 282 27.72 19.52 9.91
N ARG A 283 27.00 18.69 10.68
CA ARG A 283 27.32 18.45 12.10
C ARG A 283 28.61 17.66 12.29
N ILE A 284 28.95 16.78 11.34
CA ILE A 284 30.20 16.03 11.35
C ILE A 284 31.36 16.97 10.99
N VAL A 285 31.26 17.69 9.87
CA VAL A 285 32.36 18.56 9.40
C VAL A 285 32.51 19.86 10.21
N GLY A 286 31.40 20.43 10.70
CA GLY A 286 31.38 21.65 11.51
C GLY A 286 31.77 21.42 12.98
N GLY A 287 31.71 20.17 13.46
CA GLY A 287 32.18 19.77 14.80
C GLY A 287 33.69 19.51 14.89
N SER A 288 34.41 19.49 13.77
CA SER A 288 35.85 19.20 13.71
C SER A 288 36.74 20.42 13.47
N GLY A 289 36.21 21.64 13.58
CA GLY A 289 36.94 22.90 13.34
C GLY A 289 36.94 23.92 14.48
N GLY A 290 36.48 23.55 15.67
CA GLY A 290 36.43 24.43 16.85
C GLY A 290 37.76 24.54 17.60
N GLY A 291 38.86 24.74 16.87
CA GLY A 291 40.19 25.00 17.38
C GLY A 291 40.79 26.22 16.68
N GLY A 292 40.32 27.41 17.06
CA GLY A 292 41.00 28.68 16.78
C GLY A 292 40.70 29.34 15.44
N ALA A 293 39.72 30.25 15.43
CA ALA A 293 39.83 31.52 14.71
C ALA A 293 38.75 32.48 15.22
N SER A 294 39.08 33.22 16.26
CA SER A 294 38.43 34.49 16.56
C SER A 294 38.66 35.42 15.36
N GLY A 295 37.61 35.71 14.61
CA GLY A 295 37.66 36.62 13.46
C GLY A 295 36.35 37.38 13.38
N ASN A 296 36.32 38.54 14.02
CA ASN A 296 35.29 39.56 13.91
C ASN A 296 34.88 39.78 12.45
N LEU A 297 33.58 39.86 12.20
CA LEU A 297 33.03 40.71 11.15
C LEU A 297 31.86 41.50 11.76
N MET A 298 32.16 42.78 12.01
CA MET A 298 31.21 43.88 12.09
C MET A 298 30.39 43.99 10.80
#